data_AF-W1WDM7-F1
#
_entry.id   AF-W1WDM7-F1
#
_cell.length_a   1.000
_cell.length_b   1.000
_cell.length_c   1.000
_cell.angle_alpha   90.00
_cell.angle_beta   90.00
_cell.angle_gamma   90.00
#
_symmetry.space_group_name_H-M   'P 1'
#
loop_
_entity.id
_entity.type
_entity.pdbx_description
1 polymer ?
#
loop_
_entity_poly.entity_id
_entity_poly.type
_entity_poly.pdbx_seq_one_letter_code
_entity_poly.pdbx_strand_id
1 'polypeptide(L)'
;IGEHGMVHVVSLEELASIPCKNESTEEGSSRVVITDKVIAEYGHQLILRPRTYTMGIGCRRDTPKELILDAIQQSLAAHKLSPKSLVTAASVIVKQDEVGLLEAMQIMGWPIVFYTQDEMAPLIEKEELKESNFVKGTIGVGNVCETTALLAAKSRTLIQHKTIYPKTTVAIAQVTSK
;
A
#
# COMPACT_ATOMS: atom_id res chain seq x y z
N ILE A 1 20.91 10.68 20.11
CA ILE A 1 19.80 11.66 20.00
C ILE A 1 20.42 12.97 20.45
N GLY A 2 20.64 13.92 19.53
CA GLY A 2 21.45 15.12 19.79
C GLY A 2 20.70 16.20 20.58
N GLU A 3 21.43 17.19 21.09
CA GLU A 3 20.92 18.27 21.96
C GLU A 3 19.95 19.27 21.28
N HIS A 4 19.65 19.09 19.98
CA HIS A 4 19.00 20.11 19.16
C HIS A 4 17.59 19.74 18.66
N GLY A 5 16.96 18.67 19.17
CA GLY A 5 15.61 18.30 18.76
C GLY A 5 14.90 17.32 19.68
N MET A 6 13.58 17.45 19.79
CA MET A 6 12.71 16.51 20.51
C MET A 6 12.02 15.57 19.53
N VAL A 7 11.91 14.30 19.89
CA VAL A 7 11.15 13.29 19.14
C VAL A 7 9.90 12.95 19.92
N HIS A 8 8.75 13.06 19.28
CA HIS A 8 7.46 12.68 19.85
C HIS A 8 6.83 11.60 18.97
N VAL A 9 6.29 10.56 19.60
CA VAL A 9 5.40 9.60 18.94
C VAL A 9 3.98 10.07 19.26
N VAL A 10 3.22 10.42 18.23
CA VAL A 10 1.92 11.07 18.37
C VAL A 10 0.93 10.48 17.38
N SER A 11 -0.35 10.52 17.73
CA SER A 11 -1.44 10.21 16.81
C SER A 11 -1.58 11.30 15.74
N LEU A 12 -2.37 11.03 14.69
CA LEU A 12 -2.67 12.04 13.67
C LEU A 12 -3.47 13.23 14.23
N GLU A 13 -4.29 12.98 15.25
CA GLU A 13 -5.11 14.00 15.91
C GLU A 13 -4.23 14.93 16.76
N GLU A 14 -3.30 14.34 17.51
CA GLU A 14 -2.29 15.07 18.27
C GLU A 14 -1.33 15.84 17.36
N LEU A 15 -0.95 15.27 16.21
CA LEU A 15 -0.09 15.96 15.23
C LEU A 15 -0.72 17.27 14.71
N ALA A 16 -2.05 17.31 14.61
CA ALA A 16 -2.77 18.51 14.18
C ALA A 16 -2.78 19.61 15.24
N SER A 17 -2.75 19.25 16.52
CA SER A 17 -2.69 20.20 17.63
C SER A 17 -1.27 20.64 17.98
N ILE A 18 -0.24 19.90 17.54
CA ILE A 18 1.16 20.29 17.73
C ILE A 18 1.51 21.42 16.75
N PRO A 19 1.67 22.67 17.26
CA PRO A 19 1.89 23.81 16.39
C PRO A 19 3.22 23.66 15.65
N CYS A 20 3.24 24.07 14.38
CA CYS A 20 4.48 24.33 13.63
C CYS A 20 5.09 25.69 14.04
N LYS A 21 4.88 26.11 15.29
CA LYS A 21 5.31 27.38 15.89
C LYS A 21 5.67 27.12 17.36
N ASN A 22 6.91 27.42 17.75
CA ASN A 22 7.21 27.68 19.16
C ASN A 22 6.45 28.95 19.56
N GLU A 23 5.92 29.01 20.77
CA GLU A 23 5.29 30.21 21.34
C GLU A 23 6.30 31.32 21.71
N SER A 24 7.40 31.43 20.96
CA SER A 24 8.34 32.54 21.07
C SER A 24 8.57 33.16 19.69
N THR A 25 8.44 34.48 19.67
CA THR A 25 8.21 35.35 18.51
C THR A 25 9.40 35.57 17.58
N GLU A 26 10.32 34.61 17.44
CA GLU A 26 11.44 34.70 16.48
C GLU A 26 11.66 33.39 15.72
N GLU A 27 11.59 33.49 14.39
CA GLU A 27 11.88 32.48 13.36
C GLU A 27 11.02 31.19 13.30
N GLY A 28 10.61 30.84 12.07
CA GLY A 28 9.66 29.78 11.77
C GLY A 28 10.10 28.40 12.28
N SER A 29 9.34 27.84 13.21
CA SER A 29 9.49 26.47 13.69
C SER A 29 9.34 25.49 12.54
N SER A 30 10.38 24.70 12.31
CA SER A 30 10.40 23.62 11.33
C SER A 30 10.13 22.29 12.02
N ARG A 31 9.37 21.39 11.37
CA ARG A 31 9.12 20.03 11.87
C ARG A 31 9.40 18.97 10.83
N VAL A 32 9.91 17.83 11.28
CA VAL A 32 10.02 16.61 10.47
C VAL A 32 8.93 15.64 10.93
N VAL A 33 8.07 15.22 10.00
CA VAL A 33 7.03 14.21 10.29
C VAL A 33 7.34 12.94 9.51
N ILE A 34 7.51 11.83 10.23
CA ILE A 34 7.72 10.51 9.65
C ILE A 34 6.39 9.78 9.71
N THR A 35 5.74 9.59 8.56
CA THR A 35 4.45 8.90 8.52
C THR A 35 4.16 8.34 7.14
N ASP A 36 3.46 7.23 7.10
CA ASP A 36 2.88 6.70 5.86
C ASP A 36 1.49 7.27 5.56
N LYS A 37 0.96 8.16 6.42
CA LYS A 37 -0.39 8.71 6.30
C LYS A 37 -0.45 10.03 5.55
N VAL A 38 -1.44 10.20 4.68
CA VAL A 38 -1.74 11.51 4.09
C VAL A 38 -2.12 12.46 5.22
N ILE A 39 -1.40 13.59 5.30
CA ILE A 39 -1.58 14.64 6.31
C ILE A 39 -1.58 15.99 5.60
N ALA A 40 -2.09 17.02 6.29
CA ALA A 40 -1.98 18.39 5.82
C ALA A 40 -0.49 18.81 5.75
N GLU A 41 -0.14 19.51 4.67
CA GLU A 41 1.20 20.03 4.41
C GLU A 41 1.30 21.49 4.86
N TYR A 42 2.43 21.86 5.46
CA TYR A 42 2.71 23.22 5.92
C TYR A 42 4.09 23.67 5.41
N GLY A 43 4.29 24.99 5.24
CA GLY A 43 5.50 25.54 4.60
C GLY A 43 6.83 25.17 5.27
N HIS A 44 6.86 24.97 6.59
CA HIS A 44 8.05 24.59 7.35
C HIS A 44 8.02 23.11 7.80
N GLN A 45 7.45 22.23 6.97
CA GLN A 45 7.30 20.81 7.29
C GLN A 45 8.04 19.94 6.26
N LEU A 46 8.96 19.11 6.75
CA LEU A 46 9.51 17.99 5.97
C LEU A 46 8.73 16.72 6.30
N ILE A 47 8.14 16.06 5.30
CA ILE A 47 7.43 14.79 5.50
C ILE A 47 8.25 13.64 4.92
N LEU A 48 8.72 12.76 5.80
CA LEU A 48 9.40 11.53 5.43
C LEU A 48 8.38 10.40 5.27
N ARG A 49 8.46 9.72 4.12
CA ARG A 49 7.54 8.65 3.70
C ARG A 49 8.25 7.30 3.74
N PRO A 50 8.35 6.64 4.90
CA PRO A 50 8.93 5.30 4.96
C PRO A 50 8.11 4.34 4.09
N ARG A 51 8.78 3.32 3.55
CA ARG A 51 8.12 2.30 2.73
C ARG A 51 7.49 1.25 3.64
N THR A 52 6.20 1.39 3.95
CA THR A 52 5.53 0.63 5.05
C THR A 52 4.48 -0.38 4.58
N TYR A 53 4.13 -0.40 3.29
CA TYR A 53 3.12 -1.34 2.79
C TYR A 53 3.39 -1.83 1.37
N THR A 54 2.77 -2.94 1.00
CA THR A 54 2.65 -3.43 -0.38
C THR A 54 1.18 -3.54 -0.76
N MET A 55 0.90 -3.60 -2.06
CA MET A 55 -0.45 -3.69 -2.57
C MET A 55 -0.57 -4.84 -3.56
N GLY A 56 -1.40 -5.83 -3.25
CA GLY A 56 -1.73 -6.91 -4.16
C GLY A 56 -2.97 -6.55 -4.97
N ILE A 57 -2.88 -6.69 -6.29
CA ILE A 57 -3.91 -6.27 -7.24
C ILE A 57 -4.28 -7.45 -8.12
N GLY A 58 -5.55 -7.84 -8.08
CA GLY A 58 -6.16 -8.77 -9.03
C GLY A 58 -7.15 -8.03 -9.93
N CYS A 59 -7.29 -8.42 -11.19
CA CYS A 59 -8.28 -7.85 -12.10
C CYS A 59 -8.75 -8.88 -13.13
N ARG A 60 -9.92 -8.65 -13.74
CA ARG A 60 -10.37 -9.45 -14.90
C ARG A 60 -9.51 -9.12 -16.13
N ARG A 61 -9.53 -9.97 -17.17
CA ARG A 61 -8.89 -9.65 -18.45
C ARG A 61 -9.49 -8.37 -19.04
N ASP A 62 -8.65 -7.61 -19.72
CA ASP A 62 -8.99 -6.36 -20.41
C ASP A 62 -9.64 -5.34 -19.47
N THR A 63 -9.20 -5.30 -18.21
CA THR A 63 -9.69 -4.30 -17.26
C THR A 63 -9.05 -2.95 -17.60
N PRO A 64 -9.84 -1.89 -17.86
CA PRO A 64 -9.29 -0.57 -18.14
C PRO A 64 -8.46 -0.05 -16.97
N LYS A 65 -7.37 0.66 -17.27
CA LYS A 65 -6.48 1.24 -16.25
C LYS A 65 -7.22 2.15 -15.28
N GLU A 66 -8.26 2.84 -15.74
CA GLU A 66 -9.04 3.80 -14.97
C GLU A 66 -9.73 3.09 -13.79
N LEU A 67 -10.30 1.90 -14.01
CA LEU A 67 -10.91 1.11 -12.93
C LEU A 67 -9.88 0.60 -11.92
N ILE A 68 -8.65 0.36 -12.35
CA ILE A 68 -7.56 -0.08 -11.47
C ILE A 68 -7.06 1.11 -10.64
N LEU A 69 -6.85 2.27 -11.26
CA LEU A 69 -6.47 3.51 -10.59
C LEU A 69 -7.52 3.91 -9.55
N ASP A 70 -8.81 3.85 -9.90
CA ASP A 70 -9.90 4.14 -8.98
C ASP A 70 -9.91 3.18 -7.78
N ALA A 71 -9.71 1.87 -8.01
CA ALA A 71 -9.63 0.88 -6.94
C ALA A 71 -8.43 1.13 -6.00
N ILE A 72 -7.28 1.50 -6.55
CA ILE A 72 -6.08 1.87 -5.80
C ILE A 72 -6.37 3.12 -4.95
N GLN A 73 -6.88 4.18 -5.57
CA GLN A 73 -7.15 5.45 -4.88
C GLN A 73 -8.17 5.28 -3.76
N GLN A 74 -9.25 4.54 -3.99
CA GLN A 74 -10.25 4.23 -2.97
C GLN A 74 -9.65 3.43 -1.81
N SER A 75 -8.83 2.41 -2.09
CA SER A 75 -8.16 1.62 -1.05
C SER A 75 -7.21 2.48 -0.22
N LEU A 76 -6.39 3.32 -0.87
CA LEU A 76 -5.47 4.23 -0.16
C LEU A 76 -6.22 5.24 0.69
N ALA A 77 -7.29 5.83 0.16
CA ALA A 77 -8.10 6.82 0.87
C ALA A 77 -8.77 6.22 2.12
N ALA A 78 -9.31 5.00 2.04
CA ALA A 78 -9.93 4.30 3.15
C ALA A 78 -8.99 4.14 4.36
N HIS A 79 -7.69 4.01 4.11
CA HIS A 79 -6.67 3.84 5.15
C HIS A 79 -5.80 5.09 5.37
N LYS A 80 -6.14 6.21 4.70
CA LYS A 80 -5.35 7.45 4.64
C LYS A 80 -3.89 7.20 4.27
N LEU A 81 -3.59 6.17 3.47
CA LEU A 81 -2.21 5.81 3.12
C LEU A 81 -1.68 6.70 1.99
N SER A 82 -0.44 7.14 2.15
CA SER A 82 0.26 7.89 1.12
C SER A 82 0.73 6.93 0.03
N PRO A 83 0.47 7.23 -1.27
CA PRO A 83 1.00 6.43 -2.37
C PRO A 83 2.54 6.41 -2.42
N LYS A 84 3.20 7.38 -1.77
CA LYS A 84 4.66 7.47 -1.67
C LYS A 84 5.28 6.45 -0.70
N SER A 85 4.46 5.81 0.14
CA SER A 85 4.91 4.85 1.17
C SER A 85 4.77 3.38 0.74
N LEU A 86 4.36 3.12 -0.50
CA LEU A 86 4.32 1.76 -1.07
C LEU A 86 5.74 1.24 -1.33
N VAL A 87 6.07 0.01 -0.95
CA VAL A 87 7.27 -0.72 -1.42
C VAL A 87 7.11 -1.14 -2.88
N THR A 88 6.10 -1.95 -3.18
CA THR A 88 5.79 -2.44 -4.53
C THR A 88 4.33 -2.85 -4.63
N ALA A 89 3.77 -2.76 -5.84
CA ALA A 89 2.55 -3.48 -6.19
C ALA A 89 2.91 -4.94 -6.50
N ALA A 90 1.93 -5.83 -6.42
CA ALA A 90 2.10 -7.25 -6.70
C ALA A 90 0.88 -7.85 -7.39
N SER A 91 1.10 -8.83 -8.27
CA SER A 91 0.04 -9.63 -8.89
C SER A 91 0.52 -11.05 -9.21
N VAL A 92 -0.31 -11.83 -9.89
CA VAL A 92 0.01 -13.19 -10.35
C VAL A 92 0.62 -13.15 -11.76
N ILE A 93 1.53 -14.07 -12.08
CA ILE A 93 2.32 -14.10 -13.32
C ILE A 93 1.48 -14.09 -14.60
N VAL A 94 0.28 -14.67 -14.58
CA VAL A 94 -0.66 -14.64 -15.71
C VAL A 94 -1.21 -13.24 -16.01
N LYS A 95 -0.85 -12.22 -15.20
CA LYS A 95 -1.18 -10.80 -15.39
C LYS A 95 0.01 -9.96 -15.86
N GLN A 96 1.16 -10.57 -16.15
CA GLN A 96 2.34 -9.84 -16.61
C GLN A 96 2.14 -9.14 -17.97
N ASP A 97 1.14 -9.55 -18.75
CA ASP A 97 0.76 -8.98 -20.05
C ASP A 97 -0.52 -8.13 -19.98
N GLU A 98 -1.07 -7.89 -18.79
CA GLU A 98 -2.33 -7.16 -18.62
C GLU A 98 -2.11 -5.65 -18.80
N VAL A 99 -2.43 -5.15 -20.00
CA VAL A 99 -2.18 -3.76 -20.43
C VAL A 99 -2.70 -2.74 -19.41
N GLY A 100 -3.96 -2.85 -18.98
CA GLY A 100 -4.54 -1.88 -18.05
C GLY A 100 -3.86 -1.86 -16.67
N LEU A 101 -3.36 -3.01 -16.20
CA LEU A 101 -2.60 -3.08 -14.95
C LEU A 101 -1.24 -2.40 -15.10
N LEU A 102 -0.51 -2.70 -16.18
CA LEU A 102 0.81 -2.12 -16.43
C LEU A 102 0.75 -0.60 -16.63
N GLU A 103 -0.24 -0.11 -17.40
CA GLU A 103 -0.45 1.33 -17.58
C GLU A 103 -0.78 2.03 -16.25
N ALA A 104 -1.62 1.43 -15.40
CA ALA A 104 -1.92 1.97 -14.08
C ALA A 104 -0.64 2.07 -13.21
N MET A 105 0.22 1.05 -13.23
CA MET A 105 1.50 1.09 -12.50
C MET A 105 2.45 2.16 -13.03
N GLN A 106 2.51 2.34 -14.35
CA GLN A 106 3.30 3.40 -14.97
C GLN A 106 2.81 4.78 -14.55
N ILE A 107 1.50 5.03 -14.55
CA ILE A 107 0.90 6.31 -14.11
C ILE A 107 1.20 6.58 -12.64
N MET A 108 1.11 5.56 -11.79
CA MET A 108 1.42 5.68 -10.35
C MET A 108 2.92 5.82 -10.08
N GLY A 109 3.79 5.53 -11.06
CA GLY A 109 5.24 5.42 -10.86
C GLY A 109 5.61 4.29 -9.90
N TRP A 110 4.80 3.22 -9.88
CA TRP A 110 4.94 2.11 -8.95
C TRP A 110 5.66 0.92 -9.62
N PRO A 111 6.65 0.29 -8.95
CA PRO A 111 7.12 -1.01 -9.38
C PRO A 111 6.02 -2.05 -9.13
N ILE A 112 6.04 -3.10 -9.96
CA ILE A 112 5.15 -4.25 -9.79
C ILE A 112 5.95 -5.55 -9.90
N VAL A 113 5.68 -6.48 -9.00
CA VAL A 113 6.23 -7.85 -9.02
C VAL A 113 5.12 -8.84 -9.34
N PHE A 114 5.46 -9.92 -10.03
CA PHE A 114 4.53 -10.98 -10.36
C PHE A 114 4.98 -12.30 -9.75
N TYR A 115 4.05 -13.04 -9.16
CA TYR A 115 4.29 -14.34 -8.54
C TYR A 115 3.62 -15.45 -9.33
N THR A 116 4.32 -16.58 -9.44
CA THR A 116 3.77 -17.83 -9.95
C THR A 116 2.82 -18.47 -8.94
N GLN A 117 2.00 -19.41 -9.42
CA GLN A 117 1.10 -20.20 -8.59
C GLN A 117 1.87 -20.97 -7.50
N ASP A 118 3.03 -21.52 -7.84
CA ASP A 118 3.86 -22.32 -6.94
C ASP A 118 4.48 -21.47 -5.82
N GLU A 119 4.80 -20.21 -6.10
CA GLU A 119 5.26 -19.26 -5.07
C GLU A 119 4.12 -18.85 -4.13
N MET A 120 2.88 -18.85 -4.63
CA MET A 120 1.69 -18.45 -3.89
C MET A 120 1.09 -19.56 -3.01
N ALA A 121 1.08 -20.81 -3.50
CA ALA A 121 0.40 -21.93 -2.86
C ALA A 121 0.83 -22.18 -1.39
N PRO A 122 2.14 -22.16 -1.03
CA PRO A 122 2.56 -22.39 0.36
C PRO A 122 2.01 -21.35 1.33
N LEU A 123 1.85 -20.10 0.89
CA LEU A 123 1.31 -19.05 1.73
C LEU A 123 -0.21 -19.18 1.90
N ILE A 124 -0.92 -19.51 0.82
CA ILE A 124 -2.37 -19.73 0.85
C ILE A 124 -2.72 -20.85 1.84
N GLU A 125 -1.99 -21.97 1.77
CA GLU A 125 -2.19 -23.11 2.68
C GLU A 125 -1.87 -22.73 4.13
N LYS A 126 -0.71 -22.12 4.37
CA LYS A 126 -0.25 -21.80 5.72
C LYS A 126 -1.13 -20.78 6.45
N GLU A 127 -1.68 -19.80 5.73
CA GLU A 127 -2.52 -18.74 6.32
C GLU A 127 -4.02 -19.01 6.15
N GLU A 128 -4.40 -20.19 5.66
CA GLU A 128 -5.79 -20.61 5.43
C GLU A 128 -6.61 -19.54 4.66
N LEU A 129 -5.98 -18.89 3.67
CA LEU A 129 -6.60 -17.77 2.97
C LEU A 129 -7.84 -18.22 2.21
N LYS A 130 -8.91 -17.43 2.29
CA LYS A 130 -10.17 -17.75 1.60
C LYS A 130 -9.96 -17.82 0.09
N GLU A 131 -10.19 -19.00 -0.47
CA GLU A 131 -10.04 -19.27 -1.89
C GLU A 131 -11.34 -18.98 -2.67
N SER A 132 -11.20 -18.48 -3.89
CA SER A 132 -12.28 -18.42 -4.86
C SER A 132 -12.21 -19.61 -5.82
N ASN A 133 -13.25 -20.45 -5.81
CA ASN A 133 -13.37 -21.59 -6.73
C ASN A 133 -13.24 -21.17 -8.21
N PHE A 134 -13.81 -20.02 -8.56
CA PHE A 134 -13.69 -19.46 -9.91
C PHE A 134 -12.23 -19.16 -10.29
N VAL A 135 -11.48 -18.52 -9.39
CA VAL A 135 -10.08 -18.14 -9.66
C VAL A 135 -9.20 -19.39 -9.69
N LYS A 136 -9.42 -20.34 -8.77
CA LYS A 136 -8.71 -21.62 -8.73
C LYS A 136 -8.90 -22.42 -10.03
N GLY A 137 -10.13 -22.48 -10.55
CA GLY A 137 -10.42 -23.13 -11.84
C GLY A 137 -9.85 -22.40 -13.07
N THR A 138 -9.54 -21.10 -12.97
CA THR A 138 -9.04 -20.32 -14.10
C THR A 138 -7.52 -20.28 -14.14
N ILE A 139 -6.86 -20.11 -12.99
CA ILE A 139 -5.42 -19.81 -12.91
C ILE A 139 -4.69 -20.70 -11.91
N GLY A 140 -5.33 -21.72 -11.33
CA GLY A 140 -4.72 -22.69 -10.41
C GLY A 140 -4.61 -22.25 -8.94
N VAL A 141 -4.88 -20.98 -8.62
CA VAL A 141 -4.83 -20.42 -7.25
C VAL A 141 -6.11 -19.66 -6.90
N GLY A 142 -6.66 -19.86 -5.70
CA GLY A 142 -7.93 -19.24 -5.31
C GLY A 142 -7.85 -17.81 -4.78
N ASN A 143 -6.66 -17.34 -4.39
CA ASN A 143 -6.47 -16.04 -3.75
C ASN A 143 -5.24 -15.31 -4.33
N VAL A 144 -5.49 -14.25 -5.11
CA VAL A 144 -4.43 -13.47 -5.77
C VAL A 144 -4.01 -12.27 -4.91
N CYS A 145 -4.92 -11.33 -4.69
CA CYS A 145 -4.55 -10.03 -4.13
C CYS A 145 -4.00 -10.12 -2.70
N GLU A 146 -4.57 -10.92 -1.80
CA GLU A 146 -4.04 -11.02 -0.43
C GLU A 146 -2.68 -11.73 -0.42
N THR A 147 -2.59 -12.88 -1.08
CA THR A 147 -1.35 -13.68 -1.15
C THR A 147 -0.19 -12.88 -1.73
N THR A 148 -0.42 -12.19 -2.86
CA THR A 148 0.64 -11.40 -3.53
C THR A 148 1.04 -10.17 -2.71
N ALA A 149 0.09 -9.51 -2.01
CA ALA A 149 0.41 -8.44 -1.07
C ALA A 149 1.32 -8.94 0.07
N LEU A 150 0.93 -10.04 0.71
CA LEU A 150 1.65 -10.63 1.84
C LEU A 150 3.05 -11.14 1.46
N LEU A 151 3.18 -11.82 0.30
CA LEU A 151 4.47 -12.25 -0.24
C LEU A 151 5.40 -11.06 -0.46
N ALA A 152 4.92 -10.01 -1.13
CA ALA A 152 5.70 -8.81 -1.39
C ALA A 152 6.10 -8.08 -0.10
N ALA A 153 5.20 -8.05 0.90
CA ALA A 153 5.48 -7.44 2.20
C ALA A 153 6.42 -8.27 3.07
N LYS A 154 6.64 -9.56 2.73
CA LYS A 154 7.31 -10.55 3.59
C LYS A 154 6.70 -10.57 5.00
N SER A 155 5.38 -10.46 5.07
CA SER A 155 4.59 -10.26 6.29
C SER A 155 3.35 -11.16 6.30
N ARG A 156 2.66 -11.21 7.44
CA ARG A 156 1.35 -11.88 7.64
C ARG A 156 0.24 -10.91 8.03
N THR A 157 0.53 -9.62 8.05
CA THR A 157 -0.43 -8.59 8.50
C THR A 157 -1.05 -7.87 7.31
N LEU A 158 -2.36 -8.05 7.14
CA LEU A 158 -3.16 -7.27 6.19
C LEU A 158 -3.66 -5.98 6.86
N ILE A 159 -3.41 -4.85 6.21
CA ILE A 159 -4.06 -3.57 6.51
C ILE A 159 -5.46 -3.54 5.90
N GLN A 160 -5.58 -4.09 4.68
CA GLN A 160 -6.83 -4.25 3.96
C GLN A 160 -6.93 -5.69 3.46
N HIS A 161 -7.95 -6.42 3.91
CA HIS A 161 -8.35 -7.69 3.31
C HIS A 161 -8.84 -7.49 1.88
N LYS A 162 -9.01 -8.59 1.14
CA LYS A 162 -9.57 -8.58 -0.22
C LYS A 162 -10.82 -7.72 -0.29
N THR A 163 -10.69 -6.59 -0.97
CA THR A 163 -11.79 -5.65 -1.23
C THR A 163 -12.10 -5.70 -2.72
N ILE A 164 -13.39 -5.83 -3.04
CA ILE A 164 -13.86 -5.99 -4.41
C ILE A 164 -14.30 -4.63 -4.94
N TYR A 165 -13.75 -4.26 -6.10
CA TYR A 165 -14.09 -3.09 -6.89
C TYR A 165 -14.60 -3.55 -8.27
N PRO A 166 -15.15 -2.65 -9.11
CA PRO A 166 -15.52 -3.01 -10.48
C PRO A 166 -14.36 -3.65 -11.25
N LYS A 167 -14.50 -4.94 -11.59
CA LYS A 167 -13.51 -5.79 -12.28
C LYS A 167 -12.14 -5.95 -11.59
N THR A 168 -11.92 -5.37 -10.41
CA THR A 168 -10.64 -5.32 -9.71
C THR A 168 -10.79 -5.77 -8.26
N THR A 169 -9.76 -6.35 -7.68
CA THR A 169 -9.68 -6.68 -6.26
C THR A 169 -8.35 -6.19 -5.70
N VAL A 170 -8.38 -5.56 -4.53
CA VAL A 170 -7.19 -4.99 -3.90
C VAL A 170 -7.06 -5.50 -2.47
N ALA A 171 -5.85 -5.83 -2.06
CA ALA A 171 -5.45 -6.05 -0.68
C ALA A 171 -4.18 -5.28 -0.36
N ILE A 172 -4.01 -4.86 0.89
CA ILE A 172 -2.86 -4.09 1.36
C ILE A 172 -2.23 -4.84 2.52
N ALA A 173 -0.92 -5.10 2.44
CA ALA A 173 -0.16 -5.75 3.50
C ALA A 173 0.84 -4.79 4.13
N GLN A 174 1.01 -4.88 5.45
CA GLN A 174 2.01 -4.12 6.19
C GLN A 174 3.38 -4.76 5.97
N VAL A 175 4.37 -3.94 5.63
CA VAL A 175 5.77 -4.36 5.51
C VAL A 175 6.37 -4.45 6.91
N THR A 176 6.93 -5.61 7.23
CA THR A 176 7.73 -5.78 8.44
C THR A 176 9.18 -5.45 8.09
N SER A 177 9.75 -4.40 8.69
CA SER A 177 11.20 -4.20 8.61
C SER A 177 11.86 -5.34 9.38
N LYS A 178 12.79 -6.05 8.73
CA LYS A 178 13.75 -6.92 9.41
C LYS A 178 14.88 -6.07 9.98
#